data_AF-A0A814CG95-F1
#
_entry.id   AF-A0A814CG95-F1
#
_cell.length_a   1.000
_cell.length_b   1.000
_cell.length_c   1.000
_cell.angle_alpha   90.00
_cell.angle_beta   90.00
_cell.angle_gamma   90.00
#
_symmetry.space_group_name_H-M   'P 1'
#
loop_
_entity.id
_entity.type
_entity.pdbx_description
1 polymer ?
#
loop_
_entity_poly.entity_id
_entity_poly.type
_entity_poly.pdbx_seq_one_letter_code
_entity_poly.pdbx_strand_id
1 'polypeptide(L)'
;MLNMNSLLQWSIFILFCQLVSSNKDSMTCGSTFKLVNQQSGDRLHSHDVKYGSGSGQQSVTGTPNADDVNSYWQVRGDIRNDCERGTPIKCDSVVRLFHVTTRRNLHSHNYQSPLSNNQEVSAYGEDGVGDEGDRWKVVCTTKNDYWLRADPVRLQHVVTGKYLHLSGDTYGRPIQGQKEISCYSHANRQNLWKVDAGVYIRPSTEPLSSTRDDNSNSRSQSATTDRFEDEL
;
A
#
# COMPACT_ATOMS: atom_id res chain seq x y z
N MET A 1 11.56 -54.90 -4.72
CA MET A 1 10.10 -54.64 -4.69
C MET A 1 9.88 -53.39 -3.85
N LEU A 2 9.49 -52.27 -4.47
CA LEU A 2 9.12 -51.06 -3.74
C LEU A 2 7.81 -51.36 -2.97
N ASN A 3 7.80 -51.06 -1.67
CA ASN A 3 6.66 -51.32 -0.80
C ASN A 3 5.46 -50.46 -1.23
N MET A 4 4.33 -51.09 -1.54
CA MET A 4 3.11 -50.46 -2.01
C MET A 4 2.58 -49.39 -1.02
N ASN A 5 2.85 -49.56 0.28
CA ASN A 5 2.52 -48.56 1.32
C ASN A 5 3.37 -47.30 1.25
N SER A 6 4.63 -47.41 0.79
CA SER A 6 5.50 -46.24 0.60
C SER A 6 4.97 -45.38 -0.55
N LEU A 7 4.61 -45.99 -1.68
CA LEU A 7 4.08 -45.28 -2.85
C LEU A 7 2.78 -44.52 -2.53
N LEU A 8 1.87 -45.12 -1.76
CA LEU A 8 0.64 -44.47 -1.29
C LEU A 8 0.92 -43.26 -0.38
N GLN A 9 1.92 -43.34 0.49
CA GLN A 9 2.28 -42.26 1.40
C GLN A 9 2.91 -41.06 0.67
N TRP A 10 3.76 -41.33 -0.34
CA TRP A 10 4.28 -40.29 -1.25
C TRP A 10 3.17 -39.66 -2.10
N SER A 11 2.21 -40.47 -2.57
CA SER A 11 1.06 -40.01 -3.35
C SER A 11 0.17 -39.05 -2.54
N ILE A 12 -0.10 -39.40 -1.28
CA ILE A 12 -0.88 -38.56 -0.36
C ILE A 12 -0.11 -37.26 -0.05
N PHE A 13 1.22 -37.31 0.10
CA PHE A 13 2.03 -36.11 0.34
C PHE A 13 2.06 -35.16 -0.87
N ILE A 14 2.12 -35.70 -2.09
CA ILE A 14 2.03 -34.92 -3.33
C ILE A 14 0.62 -34.31 -3.48
N LEU A 15 -0.44 -35.06 -3.17
CA LEU A 15 -1.83 -34.58 -3.22
C LEU A 15 -2.11 -33.51 -2.14
N PHE A 16 -1.55 -33.65 -0.94
CA PHE A 16 -1.63 -32.65 0.13
C PHE A 16 -0.87 -31.37 -0.23
N CYS A 17 0.24 -31.48 -0.96
CA CYS A 17 1.00 -30.32 -1.44
C CYS A 17 0.23 -29.54 -2.51
N GLN A 18 -0.59 -30.21 -3.34
CA GLN A 18 -1.45 -29.54 -4.33
C GLN A 18 -2.74 -28.92 -3.77
N LEU A 19 -3.13 -29.26 -2.54
CA LEU A 19 -4.32 -28.71 -1.88
C LEU A 19 -4.05 -27.45 -1.04
N VAL A 20 -2.80 -27.01 -0.91
CA VAL A 20 -2.52 -25.67 -0.38
C VAL A 20 -2.85 -24.66 -1.49
N SER A 21 -4.13 -24.36 -1.61
CA SER A 21 -4.59 -23.19 -2.35
C SER A 21 -3.96 -21.98 -1.67
N SER A 22 -2.88 -21.45 -2.27
CA SER A 22 -2.30 -20.18 -1.83
C SER A 22 -3.40 -19.15 -2.02
N ASN A 23 -4.02 -18.73 -0.92
CA ASN A 23 -4.96 -17.62 -0.95
C ASN A 23 -4.16 -16.41 -1.44
N LYS A 24 -4.34 -16.04 -2.70
CA LYS A 24 -3.60 -14.98 -3.38
C LYS A 24 -4.13 -13.65 -2.87
N ASP A 25 -3.81 -13.32 -1.64
CA ASP A 25 -4.32 -12.11 -1.02
C ASP A 25 -3.65 -10.90 -1.67
N SER A 26 -4.45 -10.15 -2.42
CA SER A 26 -4.04 -8.91 -3.06
C SER A 26 -3.94 -7.77 -2.04
N MET A 27 -3.07 -6.82 -2.34
CA MET A 27 -3.08 -5.52 -1.71
C MET A 27 -4.32 -4.76 -2.14
N THR A 28 -4.97 -4.10 -1.18
CA THR A 28 -6.20 -3.35 -1.41
C THR A 28 -6.05 -1.90 -0.99
N CYS A 29 -6.74 -1.01 -1.68
CA CYS A 29 -6.74 0.43 -1.41
C CYS A 29 -7.16 0.74 0.03
N GLY A 30 -6.45 1.68 0.66
CA GLY A 30 -6.63 2.07 2.07
C GLY A 30 -5.89 1.19 3.07
N SER A 31 -5.28 0.08 2.63
CA SER A 31 -4.55 -0.82 3.53
C SER A 31 -3.30 -0.14 4.07
N THR A 32 -2.93 -0.47 5.31
CA THR A 32 -1.75 0.09 5.99
C THR A 32 -0.76 -1.02 6.27
N PHE A 33 0.50 -0.82 5.90
CA PHE A 33 1.51 -1.88 5.92
C PHE A 33 2.92 -1.30 6.05
N LYS A 34 3.89 -2.17 6.35
CA LYS A 34 5.32 -1.85 6.26
C LYS A 34 5.85 -2.35 4.92
N LEU A 35 6.70 -1.57 4.27
CA LEU A 35 7.34 -1.94 3.02
C LEU A 35 8.82 -2.27 3.26
N VAL A 36 9.21 -3.53 3.03
CA VAL A 36 10.54 -4.06 3.38
C VAL A 36 11.39 -4.24 2.13
N ASN A 37 12.61 -3.73 2.16
CA ASN A 37 13.57 -3.97 1.10
C ASN A 37 14.03 -5.44 1.13
N GLN A 38 13.92 -6.14 0.00
CA GLN A 38 14.24 -7.58 -0.07
C GLN A 38 15.73 -7.90 0.05
N GLN A 39 16.61 -6.94 -0.24
CA GLN A 39 18.05 -7.15 -0.17
C GLN A 39 18.60 -6.90 1.24
N SER A 40 18.10 -5.87 1.94
CA SER A 40 18.64 -5.48 3.24
C SER A 40 17.78 -5.86 4.45
N GLY A 41 16.48 -6.10 4.25
CA GLY A 41 15.52 -6.31 5.35
C GLY A 41 15.05 -5.03 6.05
N ASP A 42 15.55 -3.86 5.61
CA ASP A 42 15.17 -2.57 6.18
C ASP A 42 13.79 -2.12 5.68
N ARG A 43 13.08 -1.38 6.52
CA ARG A 43 11.72 -0.90 6.25
C ARG A 43 11.75 0.54 5.79
N LEU A 44 10.92 0.85 4.79
CA LEU A 44 10.64 2.23 4.40
C LEU A 44 10.09 2.99 5.60
N HIS A 45 10.70 4.11 5.92
CA HIS A 45 10.50 4.83 7.16
C HIS A 45 10.58 6.33 6.94
N SER A 46 9.87 7.11 7.74
CA SER A 46 9.99 8.58 7.76
C SER A 46 9.71 9.11 9.15
N HIS A 47 10.03 10.36 9.43
CA HIS A 47 9.99 10.93 10.78
C HIS A 47 10.13 12.46 10.69
N ASP A 48 10.00 13.19 11.79
CA ASP A 48 10.09 14.65 11.78
C ASP A 48 11.54 15.18 11.79
N VAL A 49 12.34 14.73 10.83
CA VAL A 49 13.66 15.26 10.50
C VAL A 49 13.64 15.62 9.03
N LYS A 50 14.24 16.75 8.68
CA LYS A 50 14.33 17.23 7.30
C LYS A 50 15.74 17.04 6.77
N TYR A 51 15.86 16.92 5.45
CA TYR A 51 17.16 16.99 4.80
C TYR A 51 17.79 18.36 5.00
N GLY A 52 19.11 18.40 5.23
CA GLY A 52 19.90 19.64 5.25
C GLY A 52 20.42 20.04 3.86
N SER A 53 20.18 19.20 2.86
CA SER A 53 20.56 19.38 1.46
C SER A 53 19.36 19.09 0.56
N GLY A 54 19.57 19.15 -0.76
CA GLY A 54 18.52 18.83 -1.73
C GLY A 54 17.32 19.76 -1.59
N SER A 55 16.13 19.20 -1.43
CA SER A 55 14.90 19.98 -1.34
C SER A 55 14.63 20.60 0.04
N GLY A 56 15.32 20.13 1.07
CA GLY A 56 15.03 20.50 2.47
C GLY A 56 13.71 19.93 3.02
N GLN A 57 13.07 18.99 2.32
CA GLN A 57 11.83 18.34 2.75
C GLN A 57 12.08 17.27 3.83
N GLN A 58 11.01 16.70 4.38
CA GLN A 58 11.08 15.66 5.40
C GLN A 58 11.76 14.40 4.83
N SER A 59 12.69 13.82 5.59
CA SER A 59 13.50 12.71 5.11
C SER A 59 12.75 11.38 5.10
N VAL A 60 13.05 10.57 4.09
CA VAL A 60 12.65 9.16 3.99
C VAL A 60 13.91 8.29 4.06
N THR A 61 13.84 7.22 4.84
CA THR A 61 14.98 6.37 5.18
C THR A 61 14.58 4.90 5.22
N GLY A 62 15.58 4.02 5.29
CA GLY A 62 15.43 2.61 5.61
C GLY A 62 15.80 2.36 7.06
N THR A 63 14.90 1.81 7.87
CA THR A 63 15.20 1.45 9.27
C THR A 63 15.26 -0.06 9.46
N PRO A 64 16.23 -0.59 10.22
CA PRO A 64 16.25 -2.00 10.60
C PRO A 64 15.26 -2.30 11.75
N ASN A 65 14.73 -1.26 12.42
CA ASN A 65 13.80 -1.44 13.53
C ASN A 65 12.45 -1.99 13.03
N ALA A 66 12.19 -3.27 13.30
CA ALA A 66 11.03 -3.94 12.77
C ALA A 66 9.70 -3.44 13.37
N ASP A 67 9.72 -2.96 14.61
CA ASP A 67 8.53 -2.62 15.38
C ASP A 67 8.16 -1.13 15.30
N ASP A 68 8.98 -0.32 14.62
CA ASP A 68 8.77 1.13 14.55
C ASP A 68 7.43 1.49 13.88
N VAL A 69 6.63 2.31 14.55
CA VAL A 69 5.34 2.81 14.06
C VAL A 69 5.51 3.76 12.87
N ASN A 70 6.65 4.44 12.78
CA ASN A 70 7.02 5.34 11.68
C ASN A 70 7.43 4.60 10.39
N SER A 71 7.23 3.28 10.35
CA SER A 71 7.35 2.47 9.14
C SER A 71 6.01 2.11 8.51
N TYR A 72 4.88 2.59 9.07
CA TYR A 72 3.56 2.34 8.51
C TYR A 72 3.22 3.35 7.40
N TRP A 73 2.88 2.79 6.25
CA TRP A 73 2.41 3.53 5.09
C TRP A 73 1.03 3.01 4.70
N GLN A 74 0.12 3.94 4.39
CA GLN A 74 -1.19 3.62 3.82
C GLN A 74 -1.13 3.77 2.31
N VAL A 75 -1.56 2.75 1.56
CA VAL A 75 -1.73 2.87 0.12
C VAL A 75 -3.05 3.55 -0.21
N ARG A 76 -2.98 4.54 -1.11
CA ARG A 76 -4.12 5.31 -1.63
C ARG A 76 -4.11 5.29 -3.16
N GLY A 77 -5.22 5.69 -3.77
CA GLY A 77 -5.31 5.80 -5.21
C GLY A 77 -4.51 6.97 -5.75
N ASP A 78 -4.57 7.12 -7.07
CA ASP A 78 -3.94 8.22 -7.77
C ASP A 78 -4.53 9.56 -7.32
N ILE A 79 -3.77 10.65 -7.44
CA ILE A 79 -4.25 12.02 -7.12
C ILE A 79 -5.46 12.42 -7.97
N ARG A 80 -5.54 11.90 -9.20
CA ARG A 80 -6.60 12.23 -10.17
C ARG A 80 -7.84 11.36 -10.00
N ASN A 81 -7.66 10.14 -9.52
CA ASN A 81 -8.69 9.13 -9.36
C ASN A 81 -8.34 8.31 -8.12
N ASP A 82 -8.85 8.73 -6.97
CA ASP A 82 -8.67 7.94 -5.76
C ASP A 82 -9.42 6.60 -5.91
N CYS A 83 -8.97 5.57 -5.18
CA CYS A 83 -9.59 4.26 -5.23
C CYS A 83 -10.56 4.06 -4.05
N GLU A 84 -11.61 3.28 -4.30
CA GLU A 84 -12.51 2.86 -3.23
C GLU A 84 -11.77 1.94 -2.24
N ARG A 85 -12.02 2.15 -0.95
CA ARG A 85 -11.41 1.37 0.12
C ARG A 85 -11.72 -0.12 -0.08
N GLY A 86 -10.70 -0.97 -0.07
CA GLY A 86 -10.84 -2.42 -0.30
C GLY A 86 -10.71 -2.86 -1.75
N THR A 87 -10.71 -1.94 -2.73
CA THR A 87 -10.45 -2.31 -4.13
C THR A 87 -9.04 -2.92 -4.29
N PRO A 88 -8.90 -4.12 -4.89
CA PRO A 88 -7.60 -4.70 -5.21
C PRO A 88 -6.76 -3.82 -6.14
N ILE A 89 -5.47 -3.67 -5.83
CA ILE A 89 -4.54 -2.84 -6.60
C ILE A 89 -3.98 -3.66 -7.76
N LYS A 90 -4.29 -3.23 -8.99
CA LYS A 90 -3.77 -3.85 -10.21
C LYS A 90 -2.28 -3.57 -10.38
N CYS A 91 -1.55 -4.52 -10.95
CA CYS A 91 -0.22 -4.25 -11.46
C CYS A 91 -0.28 -3.13 -12.52
N ASP A 92 0.78 -2.35 -12.62
CA ASP A 92 0.92 -1.15 -13.48
C ASP A 92 -0.04 0.01 -13.16
N SER A 93 -0.88 -0.10 -12.13
CA SER A 93 -1.66 1.03 -11.63
C SER A 93 -0.79 2.03 -10.87
N VAL A 94 -1.25 3.28 -10.83
CA VAL A 94 -0.62 4.37 -10.09
C VAL A 94 -1.27 4.49 -8.72
N VAL A 95 -0.45 4.56 -7.69
CA VAL A 95 -0.84 4.71 -6.29
C VAL A 95 -0.05 5.84 -5.64
N ARG A 96 -0.48 6.21 -4.43
CA ARG A 96 0.28 7.07 -3.51
C ARG A 96 0.51 6.31 -2.21
N LEU A 97 1.66 6.52 -1.58
CA LEU A 97 1.95 5.98 -0.24
C LEU A 97 1.94 7.12 0.76
N PHE A 98 1.02 7.05 1.71
CA PHE A 98 0.83 8.06 2.76
C PHE A 98 1.47 7.59 4.07
N HIS A 99 2.44 8.35 4.58
CA HIS A 99 3.07 8.08 5.86
C HIS A 99 2.08 8.36 7.00
N VAL A 100 1.76 7.33 7.78
CA VAL A 100 0.64 7.41 8.74
C VAL A 100 0.90 8.43 9.85
N THR A 101 2.12 8.46 10.42
CA THR A 101 2.42 9.32 11.57
C THR A 101 2.49 10.80 11.19
N THR A 102 3.19 11.15 10.11
CA THR A 102 3.43 12.56 9.73
C THR A 102 2.42 13.09 8.72
N ARG A 103 1.54 12.22 8.21
CA ARG A 103 0.47 12.56 7.27
C ARG A 103 0.96 13.19 5.97
N ARG A 104 2.15 12.77 5.52
CA ARG A 104 2.80 13.21 4.28
C ARG A 104 2.81 12.09 3.24
N ASN A 105 2.95 12.43 1.97
CA ASN A 105 3.06 11.47 0.88
C ASN A 105 4.53 11.12 0.60
N LEU A 106 4.81 9.86 0.24
CA LEU A 106 6.08 9.47 -0.36
C LEU A 106 6.23 10.21 -1.70
N HIS A 107 7.31 10.94 -1.84
CA HIS A 107 7.50 11.91 -2.91
C HIS A 107 8.86 11.79 -3.57
N SER A 108 8.94 12.14 -4.85
CA SER A 108 10.23 12.33 -5.53
C SER A 108 10.14 13.41 -6.60
N HIS A 109 11.31 13.94 -6.97
CA HIS A 109 11.46 15.15 -7.77
C HIS A 109 12.91 15.32 -8.23
N ASN A 110 13.22 16.36 -9.00
CA ASN A 110 14.55 16.57 -9.58
C ASN A 110 15.56 17.22 -8.62
N TYR A 111 15.73 16.64 -7.43
CA TYR A 111 16.79 16.96 -6.49
C TYR A 111 17.75 15.76 -6.33
N GLN A 112 19.01 16.04 -5.99
CA GLN A 112 19.99 15.01 -5.68
C GLN A 112 19.78 14.46 -4.27
N SER A 113 19.90 13.14 -4.11
CA SER A 113 19.80 12.51 -2.80
C SER A 113 21.02 12.82 -1.93
N PRO A 114 20.88 12.86 -0.59
CA PRO A 114 21.90 13.43 0.29
C PRO A 114 23.25 12.71 0.32
N LEU A 115 23.30 11.39 0.09
CA LEU A 115 24.51 10.57 0.24
C LEU A 115 25.01 10.01 -1.10
N SER A 116 24.12 9.39 -1.88
CA SER A 116 24.52 8.69 -3.11
C SER A 116 24.52 9.55 -4.38
N ASN A 117 24.09 10.81 -4.31
CA ASN A 117 23.86 11.67 -5.48
C ASN A 117 22.89 11.06 -6.51
N ASN A 118 22.02 10.15 -6.08
CA ASN A 118 20.91 9.64 -6.87
C ASN A 118 19.78 10.68 -6.90
N GLN A 119 18.55 10.29 -7.24
CA GLN A 119 17.40 11.17 -7.10
C GLN A 119 16.84 11.12 -5.67
N GLU A 120 16.56 12.29 -5.09
CA GLU A 120 15.99 12.40 -3.75
C GLU A 120 14.59 11.78 -3.66
N VAL A 121 14.33 11.09 -2.56
CA VAL A 121 13.00 10.65 -2.14
C VAL A 121 12.71 11.28 -0.78
N SER A 122 11.55 11.88 -0.63
CA SER A 122 11.17 12.66 0.56
C SER A 122 9.74 12.32 0.99
N ALA A 123 9.34 12.85 2.14
CA ALA A 123 7.96 12.91 2.57
C ALA A 123 7.45 14.35 2.39
N TYR A 124 6.45 14.52 1.52
CA TYR A 124 5.98 15.85 1.06
C TYR A 124 4.48 16.06 1.29
N GLY A 125 4.05 17.30 1.20
CA GLY A 125 2.66 17.67 1.36
C GLY A 125 2.19 17.62 2.82
N GLU A 126 0.89 17.79 3.02
CA GLU A 126 0.26 17.82 4.35
C GLU A 126 -1.13 17.18 4.26
N ASP A 127 -1.49 16.37 5.25
CA ASP A 127 -2.75 15.62 5.27
C ASP A 127 -3.02 14.75 4.03
N GLY A 128 -1.95 14.39 3.32
CA GLY A 128 -2.00 13.62 2.09
C GLY A 128 -2.38 14.43 0.86
N VAL A 129 -2.50 15.76 1.01
CA VAL A 129 -2.51 16.72 -0.09
C VAL A 129 -1.07 16.91 -0.55
N GLY A 130 -0.84 16.76 -1.85
CA GLY A 130 0.45 16.98 -2.49
C GLY A 130 0.26 17.14 -4.00
N ASP A 131 1.18 16.61 -4.81
CA ASP A 131 1.19 16.87 -6.26
C ASP A 131 1.59 15.64 -7.09
N GLU A 132 1.94 15.88 -8.36
CA GLU A 132 2.31 14.82 -9.32
C GLU A 132 3.56 14.02 -8.89
N GLY A 133 4.44 14.57 -8.04
CA GLY A 133 5.62 13.89 -7.50
C GLY A 133 5.29 12.82 -6.45
N ASP A 134 4.03 12.71 -6.03
CA ASP A 134 3.58 11.68 -5.09
C ASP A 134 3.17 10.36 -5.79
N ARG A 135 3.22 10.33 -7.13
CA ARG A 135 2.63 9.26 -7.94
C ARG A 135 3.63 8.15 -8.20
N TRP A 136 3.29 6.93 -7.79
CA TRP A 136 4.12 5.74 -7.95
C TRP A 136 3.38 4.63 -8.69
N LYS A 137 3.95 4.14 -9.78
CA LYS A 137 3.44 2.98 -10.50
C LYS A 137 3.89 1.69 -9.81
N VAL A 138 2.96 0.78 -9.55
CA VAL A 138 3.23 -0.54 -8.96
C VAL A 138 3.71 -1.50 -10.04
N VAL A 139 4.99 -1.86 -10.05
CA VAL A 139 5.59 -2.79 -11.01
C VAL A 139 5.74 -4.16 -10.35
N CYS A 140 4.81 -5.06 -10.66
CA CYS A 140 4.84 -6.43 -10.14
C CYS A 140 5.98 -7.24 -10.77
N THR A 141 6.63 -8.11 -9.99
CA THR A 141 7.70 -8.98 -10.50
C THR A 141 7.18 -10.32 -11.03
N THR A 142 5.95 -10.68 -10.68
CA THR A 142 5.28 -11.91 -11.07
C THR A 142 4.19 -11.61 -12.11
N LYS A 143 3.80 -12.62 -12.90
CA LYS A 143 2.73 -12.52 -13.90
C LYS A 143 1.34 -12.66 -13.25
N ASN A 144 1.06 -11.83 -12.25
CA ASN A 144 -0.28 -11.70 -11.66
C ASN A 144 -0.90 -10.38 -12.11
N ASP A 145 -2.22 -10.32 -12.19
CA ASP A 145 -2.94 -9.09 -12.58
C ASP A 145 -2.95 -8.04 -11.45
N TYR A 146 -2.74 -8.49 -10.21
CA TYR A 146 -2.83 -7.68 -9.00
C TYR A 146 -1.54 -7.77 -8.18
N TRP A 147 -1.25 -6.70 -7.44
CA TRP A 147 -0.19 -6.67 -6.45
C TRP A 147 -0.53 -7.63 -5.30
N LEU A 148 0.11 -8.79 -5.28
CA LEU A 148 -0.05 -9.76 -4.19
C LEU A 148 0.85 -9.42 -3.02
N ARG A 149 0.33 -9.59 -1.79
CA ARG A 149 1.10 -9.31 -0.55
C ARG A 149 2.35 -10.19 -0.41
N ALA A 150 2.27 -11.42 -0.90
CA ALA A 150 3.35 -12.39 -0.80
C ALA A 150 4.49 -12.12 -1.80
N ASP A 151 4.24 -11.34 -2.85
CA ASP A 151 5.17 -11.14 -3.96
C ASP A 151 5.96 -9.84 -3.81
N PRO A 152 7.25 -9.84 -4.21
CA PRO A 152 7.99 -8.60 -4.37
C PRO A 152 7.40 -7.69 -5.47
N VAL A 153 7.60 -6.40 -5.30
CA VAL A 153 7.26 -5.36 -6.27
C VAL A 153 8.38 -4.34 -6.40
N ARG A 154 8.29 -3.50 -7.43
CA ARG A 154 9.00 -2.22 -7.48
C ARG A 154 7.98 -1.10 -7.50
N LEU A 155 8.38 0.06 -6.99
CA LEU A 155 7.62 1.29 -7.11
C LEU A 155 8.40 2.20 -8.05
N GLN A 156 7.82 2.52 -9.20
CA GLN A 156 8.42 3.42 -10.18
C GLN A 156 7.77 4.80 -10.04
N HIS A 157 8.57 5.82 -9.72
CA HIS A 157 8.10 7.19 -9.69
C HIS A 157 7.60 7.60 -11.07
N VAL A 158 6.35 8.04 -11.18
CA VAL A 158 5.68 8.25 -12.46
C VAL A 158 6.33 9.37 -13.26
N VAL A 159 6.67 10.48 -12.61
CA VAL A 159 7.19 11.68 -13.30
C VAL A 159 8.59 11.44 -13.85
N THR A 160 9.45 10.72 -13.12
CA THR A 160 10.88 10.58 -13.50
C THR A 160 11.25 9.19 -14.05
N GLY A 161 10.34 8.22 -13.94
CA GLY A 161 10.57 6.85 -14.39
C GLY A 161 11.60 6.07 -13.56
N LYS A 162 12.10 6.63 -12.45
CA LYS A 162 13.09 5.98 -11.57
C LYS A 162 12.42 5.11 -10.51
N TYR A 163 13.13 4.12 -10.00
CA TYR A 163 12.61 3.17 -9.03
C TYR A 163 12.98 3.56 -7.60
N LEU A 164 12.04 3.42 -6.66
CA LEU A 164 12.31 3.51 -5.22
C LEU A 164 13.40 2.52 -4.84
N HIS A 165 14.47 3.01 -4.25
CA HIS A 165 15.73 2.28 -4.13
C HIS A 165 16.36 2.54 -2.76
N LEU A 166 16.95 1.50 -2.18
CA LEU A 166 17.80 1.61 -1.01
C LEU A 166 19.26 1.62 -1.50
N SER A 167 19.94 2.77 -1.40
CA SER A 167 21.29 2.94 -1.97
C SER A 167 22.34 2.08 -1.27
N GLY A 168 22.16 1.87 0.04
CA GLY A 168 23.10 1.16 0.91
C GLY A 168 23.91 2.09 1.80
N ASP A 169 23.96 3.38 1.45
CA ASP A 169 24.56 4.42 2.27
C ASP A 169 23.80 4.59 3.58
N THR A 170 24.52 4.92 4.65
CA THR A 170 23.98 4.96 6.01
C THR A 170 24.21 6.33 6.63
N TYR A 171 23.18 6.90 7.24
CA TYR A 171 23.24 8.18 7.91
C TYR A 171 23.95 8.09 9.26
N GLY A 172 24.61 9.20 9.62
CA GLY A 172 25.08 9.49 10.97
C GLY A 172 23.99 10.15 11.83
N ARG A 173 24.40 10.99 12.78
CA ARG A 173 23.46 11.76 13.63
C ARG A 173 22.62 12.73 12.78
N PRO A 174 21.35 13.02 13.16
CA PRO A 174 20.64 12.49 14.33
C PRO A 174 19.98 11.12 14.11
N ILE A 175 19.99 10.58 12.90
CA ILE A 175 19.29 9.34 12.49
C ILE A 175 20.26 8.18 12.26
N GLN A 176 21.18 8.00 13.21
CA GLN A 176 22.32 7.10 13.06
C GLN A 176 21.88 5.67 12.74
N GLY A 177 22.51 5.09 11.72
CA GLY A 177 22.27 3.70 11.32
C GLY A 177 21.09 3.50 10.37
N GLN A 178 20.28 4.53 10.12
CA GLN A 178 19.25 4.47 9.08
C GLN A 178 19.89 4.60 7.69
N LYS A 179 19.33 3.91 6.70
CA LYS A 179 19.86 3.89 5.33
C LYS A 179 19.20 4.92 4.44
N GLU A 180 19.93 5.40 3.45
CA GLU A 180 19.38 6.30 2.45
C GLU A 180 18.42 5.56 1.51
N ILE A 181 17.24 6.18 1.36
CA ILE A 181 16.27 5.88 0.32
C ILE A 181 16.39 6.96 -0.76
N SER A 182 16.45 6.51 -2.00
CA SER A 182 16.58 7.36 -3.18
C SER A 182 15.81 6.76 -4.35
N CYS A 183 15.83 7.43 -5.50
CA CYS A 183 15.32 6.93 -6.76
C CYS A 183 16.48 6.58 -7.70
N TYR A 184 16.48 5.37 -8.24
CA TYR A 184 17.52 4.85 -9.12
C TYR A 184 16.99 4.52 -10.52
N SER A 185 17.79 4.79 -11.56
CA SER A 185 17.34 4.75 -12.97
C SER A 185 17.06 3.33 -13.49
N HIS A 186 17.62 2.28 -12.88
CA HIS A 186 17.54 0.91 -13.40
C HIS A 186 16.96 -0.07 -12.39
N ALA A 187 16.20 -1.05 -12.86
CA ALA A 187 15.73 -2.16 -12.04
C ALA A 187 16.93 -3.03 -11.59
N ASN A 188 17.01 -3.33 -10.30
CA ASN A 188 18.02 -4.20 -9.70
C ASN A 188 17.46 -4.89 -8.44
N ARG A 189 18.32 -5.48 -7.60
CA ARG A 189 17.90 -6.17 -6.37
C ARG A 189 17.58 -5.22 -5.22
N GLN A 190 18.21 -4.05 -5.17
CA GLN A 190 18.06 -3.04 -4.12
C GLN A 190 16.76 -2.21 -4.26
N ASN A 191 16.07 -2.31 -5.40
CA ASN A 191 14.74 -1.72 -5.58
C ASN A 191 13.60 -2.77 -5.60
N LEU A 192 13.85 -3.96 -5.05
CA LEU A 192 12.81 -4.94 -4.75
C LEU A 192 12.28 -4.74 -3.34
N TRP A 193 10.97 -4.57 -3.26
CA TRP A 193 10.26 -4.31 -2.01
C TRP A 193 9.17 -5.35 -1.81
N LYS A 194 8.85 -5.69 -0.57
CA LYS A 194 7.76 -6.59 -0.24
C LYS A 194 6.95 -6.02 0.90
N VAL A 195 5.66 -6.28 0.86
CA VAL A 195 4.74 -5.97 1.96
C VAL A 195 5.07 -6.86 3.16
N ASP A 196 5.10 -6.26 4.34
CA ASP A 196 5.21 -6.91 5.64
C ASP A 196 4.20 -6.27 6.60
N ALA A 197 4.00 -6.89 7.78
CA ALA A 197 3.26 -6.40 8.95
C ALA A 197 2.28 -5.24 8.65
N GLY A 198 0.97 -5.54 8.60
CA GLY A 198 -0.02 -4.55 8.21
C GLY A 198 -1.45 -4.93 8.57
N VAL A 199 -2.34 -3.94 8.40
CA VAL A 199 -3.79 -4.08 8.48
C VAL A 199 -4.36 -3.94 7.08
N TYR A 200 -4.99 -5.00 6.60
CA TYR A 200 -5.44 -5.12 5.22
C TYR A 200 -6.95 -5.08 5.14
N ILE A 201 -7.49 -4.22 4.30
CA ILE A 201 -8.93 -4.14 4.09
C ILE A 201 -9.36 -5.29 3.20
N ARG A 202 -10.44 -5.96 3.61
CA ARG A 202 -11.04 -7.02 2.80
C ARG A 202 -11.68 -6.41 1.54
N PRO A 203 -11.56 -7.07 0.38
CA PRO A 203 -12.31 -6.66 -0.81
C PRO A 203 -13.81 -6.57 -0.50
N SER A 204 -14.47 -5.54 -1.02
CA SER A 204 -15.92 -5.41 -0.97
C SER A 204 -16.57 -6.48 -1.86
N THR A 205 -16.79 -7.66 -1.30
CA THR A 205 -17.75 -8.64 -1.85
C THR A 205 -19.13 -8.21 -1.41
N GLU A 206 -19.77 -7.32 -2.17
CA GLU A 206 -21.23 -7.27 -2.41
C GLU A 206 -21.53 -6.05 -3.31
N PRO A 207 -22.18 -6.21 -4.47
CA PRO A 207 -22.88 -5.09 -5.08
C PRO A 207 -23.99 -4.67 -4.12
N LEU A 208 -24.05 -3.39 -3.75
CA LEU A 208 -25.21 -2.81 -3.08
C LEU A 208 -26.44 -3.03 -3.97
N SER A 209 -27.18 -4.11 -3.73
CA SER A 209 -28.55 -4.23 -4.23
C SER A 209 -29.36 -3.17 -3.49
N SER A 210 -29.62 -2.07 -4.17
CA SER A 210 -30.67 -1.15 -3.75
C SER A 210 -32.01 -1.86 -3.95
N THR A 211 -32.42 -2.70 -3.01
CA THR A 211 -33.85 -2.95 -2.80
C THR A 211 -34.43 -1.65 -2.29
N ARG A 212 -34.97 -0.87 -3.23
CA ARG A 212 -36.02 0.09 -2.95
C ARG A 212 -37.20 -0.71 -2.39
N ASP A 213 -37.42 -0.63 -1.09
CA ASP A 213 -38.68 -1.01 -0.48
C ASP A 213 -39.72 0.04 -0.84
N ASP A 214 -40.15 0.05 -2.10
CA ASP A 214 -41.40 0.67 -2.54
C ASP A 214 -42.44 -0.44 -2.67
N ASN A 215 -43.11 -0.77 -1.57
CA ASN A 215 -44.44 -1.38 -1.66
C ASN A 215 -45.29 -1.05 -0.43
N SER A 216 -45.81 0.17 -0.38
CA SER A 216 -47.03 0.47 0.37
C SER A 216 -48.18 0.59 -0.63
N ASN A 217 -49.06 -0.41 -0.69
CA ASN A 217 -50.43 -0.14 -1.13
C ASN A 217 -51.49 -1.12 -0.60
N SER A 218 -52.61 -0.50 -0.21
CA SER A 218 -53.97 -1.02 -0.01
C SER A 218 -54.27 -1.70 1.34
N ARG A 219 -55.40 -1.47 2.04
CA ARG A 219 -56.69 -0.86 1.63
C ARG A 219 -57.61 -0.56 2.84
N SER A 220 -58.43 0.48 2.68
CA SER A 220 -59.82 0.71 3.15
C SER A 220 -60.20 0.87 4.65
N GLN A 221 -60.54 2.12 4.98
CA GLN A 221 -61.82 2.66 5.51
C GLN A 221 -62.52 1.99 6.71
N SER A 222 -62.70 2.76 7.79
CA SER A 222 -64.01 2.96 8.42
C SER A 222 -64.04 4.31 9.16
N ALA A 223 -65.10 5.08 8.97
CA ALA A 223 -65.32 6.41 9.52
C ALA A 223 -65.97 6.34 10.91
N THR A 224 -65.58 7.23 11.83
CA THR A 224 -66.51 7.82 12.81
C THR A 224 -65.98 9.19 13.28
N THR A 225 -66.90 10.15 13.31
CA THR A 225 -66.91 11.53 13.85
C THR A 225 -66.12 11.70 15.16
N ASP A 226 -65.54 12.87 15.51
CA ASP A 226 -66.26 14.07 15.95
C ASP A 226 -65.28 15.24 16.28
N ARG A 227 -65.83 16.46 16.23
CA ARG A 227 -65.40 17.74 16.87
C ARG A 227 -64.10 18.46 16.51
N PHE A 228 -64.32 19.55 15.78
CA PHE A 228 -63.66 20.85 15.94
C PHE A 228 -63.84 21.41 17.35
N GLU A 229 -62.77 21.92 17.96
CA GLU A 229 -62.77 23.23 18.65
C GLU A 229 -61.41 23.90 18.44
N ASP A 230 -61.49 25.18 18.08
CA ASP A 230 -60.41 26.17 18.02
C ASP A 230 -59.83 26.45 19.41
N GLU A 231 -58.54 26.80 19.50
CA GLU A 231 -58.08 28.09 20.05
C GLU A 231 -56.54 28.23 20.02
N LEU A 232 -56.12 29.35 19.43
CA LEU A 232 -54.96 30.22 19.71
C LEU A 232 -53.58 29.60 20.04
#